data_AF-A0A8S2RU21-F1
#
_entry.id   AF-A0A8S2RU21-F1
#
_cell.length_a   1.000
_cell.length_b   1.000
_cell.length_c   1.000
_cell.angle_alpha   90.00
_cell.angle_beta   90.00
_cell.angle_gamma   90.00
#
_symmetry.space_group_name_H-M   'P 1'
#
loop_
_entity.id
_entity.type
_entity.pdbx_description
1 polymer ?
#
loop_
_entity_poly.entity_id
_entity_poly.type
_entity_poly.pdbx_seq_one_letter_code
_entity_poly.pdbx_strand_id
1 'polypeptide(L)'
;KFSIYNDTRVSTSNNIQAYLIAKERLDYESLSPLDRQYKLKIIARDNGQPLSLQSEAQIYITITDVNDEPPVFKENPVQKTIAENAQRGTFSK
;
A
#
# COMPACT_ATOMS: atom_id res chain seq x y z
N LYS A 1 23.09 3.85 -15.01
CA LYS A 1 21.74 3.39 -15.45
C LYS A 1 21.09 2.60 -14.31
N PHE A 2 19.78 2.76 -14.07
CA PHE A 2 19.04 2.09 -12.99
C PHE A 2 17.94 1.18 -13.58
N SER A 3 17.67 0.04 -12.95
CA SER A 3 16.59 -0.89 -13.33
C SER A 3 15.94 -1.48 -12.08
N ILE A 4 14.61 -1.55 -12.06
CA ILE A 4 13.80 -2.07 -10.94
C ILE A 4 12.81 -3.09 -11.50
N TYR A 5 12.55 -4.15 -10.75
CA TYR A 5 11.57 -5.20 -11.08
C TYR A 5 10.38 -5.09 -10.12
N ASN A 6 9.17 -5.22 -10.67
CA ASN A 6 7.83 -5.15 -10.05
C ASN A 6 7.19 -3.76 -9.88
N ASP A 7 5.97 -3.66 -10.41
CA ASP A 7 4.86 -2.69 -10.24
C ASP A 7 5.16 -1.20 -10.03
N THR A 8 6.34 -0.75 -10.43
CA THR A 8 6.84 0.62 -10.23
C THR A 8 7.34 1.19 -11.54
N ARG A 9 7.04 2.47 -11.79
CA ARG A 9 7.64 3.22 -12.89
C ARG A 9 8.91 3.90 -12.39
N VAL A 10 10.01 3.63 -13.08
CA VAL A 10 11.29 4.31 -12.86
C VAL A 10 11.38 5.50 -13.80
N SER A 11 11.45 6.70 -13.24
CA SER A 11 11.81 7.92 -13.98
C SER A 11 13.22 8.33 -13.59
N THR A 12 14.11 8.50 -14.57
CA THR A 12 15.47 9.01 -14.35
C THR A 12 15.60 10.40 -14.93
N SER A 13 15.81 11.43 -14.10
CA SER A 13 16.24 12.75 -14.57
C SER A 13 17.77 12.84 -14.51
N ASN A 14 18.38 13.27 -15.61
CA ASN A 14 19.80 13.63 -15.73
C ASN A 14 20.84 12.58 -15.26
N ASN A 15 20.49 11.29 -15.23
CA ASN A 15 21.36 10.16 -14.85
C ASN A 15 21.84 10.11 -13.38
N ILE A 16 21.39 11.00 -12.49
CA ILE A 16 21.80 11.03 -11.07
C ILE A 16 20.63 10.78 -10.11
N GLN A 17 19.39 10.97 -10.57
CA GLN A 17 18.21 10.80 -9.73
C GLN A 17 17.27 9.76 -10.34
N ALA A 18 16.69 8.94 -9.47
CA ALA A 18 15.65 7.97 -9.80
C ALA A 18 14.48 8.16 -8.85
N TYR A 19 13.27 8.19 -9.40
CA TYR A 19 12.03 8.28 -8.63
C TYR A 19 11.30 6.94 -8.66
N LEU A 20 10.76 6.56 -7.51
CA LEU A 20 9.79 5.48 -7.36
C LEU A 20 8.40 6.09 -7.31
N ILE A 21 7.53 5.67 -8.23
CA ILE A 21 6.17 6.16 -8.33
C ILE A 21 5.25 4.94 -8.42
N ALA A 22 4.19 4.94 -7.61
CA ALA A 22 3.14 3.95 -7.69
C ALA A 22 2.49 4.02 -9.08
N LYS A 23 2.32 2.86 -9.71
CA LYS A 23 1.74 2.79 -11.06
C LYS A 23 0.27 3.21 -11.07
N GLU A 24 -0.43 2.89 -9.99
CA GLU A 24 -1.86 3.14 -9.79
C GLU A 24 -2.09 3.67 -8.36
N ARG A 25 -3.33 4.04 -8.05
CA ARG A 25 -3.69 4.46 -6.70
C ARG A 25 -3.51 3.28 -5.75
N LEU A 26 -2.84 3.54 -4.62
CA LEU A 26 -2.73 2.57 -3.54
C LEU A 26 -3.99 2.65 -2.70
N ASP A 27 -4.63 1.51 -2.51
CA ASP A 27 -5.86 1.34 -1.75
C ASP A 27 -5.69 0.12 -0.84
N TYR A 28 -5.65 0.32 0.48
CA TYR A 28 -5.19 -0.70 1.44
C TYR A 28 -6.18 -1.87 1.54
N GLU A 29 -7.47 -1.54 1.43
CA GLU A 29 -8.64 -2.40 1.50
C GLU A 29 -8.73 -3.32 0.28
N SER A 30 -8.30 -2.82 -0.89
CA SER A 30 -8.30 -3.58 -2.15
C SER A 30 -7.10 -4.52 -2.31
N LEU A 31 -6.03 -4.36 -1.52
CA LEU A 31 -4.82 -5.18 -1.60
C LEU A 31 -4.88 -6.43 -0.73
N SER A 32 -4.40 -7.56 -1.24
CA SER A 32 -4.19 -8.74 -0.42
C SER A 32 -3.07 -8.51 0.60
N PRO A 33 -3.03 -9.25 1.73
CA PRO A 33 -1.96 -9.11 2.71
C PRO A 33 -0.54 -9.25 2.15
N LEU A 34 -0.36 -10.05 1.10
CA LEU A 34 0.92 -10.25 0.43
C LEU A 34 1.30 -9.08 -0.48
N ASP A 35 0.30 -8.37 -1.02
CA ASP A 35 0.51 -7.22 -1.92
C ASP A 35 0.73 -5.90 -1.16
N ARG A 36 0.64 -5.92 0.17
CA ARG A 36 0.94 -4.76 1.03
C ARG A 36 2.44 -4.56 1.27
N GLN A 37 3.28 -5.49 0.80
CA GLN A 37 4.72 -5.44 0.99
C GLN A 37 5.46 -5.62 -0.34
N TYR A 38 6.36 -4.69 -0.65
CA TYR A 38 7.21 -4.76 -1.83
C TYR A 38 8.68 -4.83 -1.43
N LYS A 39 9.40 -5.75 -2.07
CA LYS A 39 10.86 -5.84 -1.98
C LYS A 39 11.47 -5.51 -3.33
N LEU A 40 12.08 -4.34 -3.44
CA LEU A 40 12.69 -3.85 -4.67
C LEU A 40 14.20 -3.99 -4.59
N LYS A 41 14.80 -4.49 -5.69
CA LYS A 41 16.25 -4.54 -5.90
C LYS A 41 16.63 -3.43 -6.87
N ILE A 42 17.57 -2.57 -6.44
CA ILE A 42 18.11 -1.49 -7.25
C ILE A 42 19.55 -1.82 -7.60
N ILE A 43 19.89 -1.65 -8.87
CA ILE A 43 21.26 -1.81 -9.37
C ILE A 43 21.73 -0.47 -9.93
N ALA A 44 22.84 0.03 -9.41
CA ALA A 44 23.57 1.17 -9.96
C ALA A 44 24.75 0.63 -10.79
N ARG A 45 24.90 1.12 -12.02
CA ARG A 45 26.02 0.81 -12.91
C ARG A 45 26.73 2.08 -13.35
N ASP A 46 28.06 2.05 -13.32
CA ASP A 46 28.90 3.08 -13.92
C ASP A 46 28.92 2.95 -15.46
N ASN A 47 29.67 3.83 -16.13
CA ASN A 47 29.85 3.81 -17.59
C ASN A 47 31.24 3.28 -18.00
N GLY A 48 31.88 2.45 -17.18
CA GLY A 48 33.21 1.91 -17.48
C GLY A 48 33.21 1.03 -18.74
N GLN A 49 34.26 1.14 -19.56
CA GLN A 49 34.54 0.23 -20.69
C GLN A 49 36.00 -0.25 -20.65
N PRO A 50 36.31 -1.53 -20.93
CA PRO A 50 35.39 -2.62 -21.30
C PRO A 50 34.64 -3.24 -20.11
N LEU A 51 35.07 -2.94 -18.88
CA LEU A 51 34.46 -3.42 -17.64
C LEU A 51 33.72 -2.28 -16.95
N SER A 52 32.46 -2.53 -16.63
CA SER A 52 31.61 -1.64 -15.83
C SER A 52 31.41 -2.24 -14.44
N LEU A 53 31.51 -1.42 -13.40
CA LEU A 53 31.20 -1.82 -12.03
C LEU A 53 29.71 -1.62 -11.76
N GLN A 54 29.18 -2.50 -10.91
CA GLN A 54 27.81 -2.41 -10.42
C GLN A 54 27.74 -2.57 -8.91
N SER A 55 26.79 -1.86 -8.30
CA SER A 55 26.44 -2.00 -6.89
C SER A 55 24.94 -2.22 -6.75
N GLU A 56 24.55 -2.88 -5.67
CA GLU A 56 23.17 -3.28 -5.40
C GLU A 56 22.70 -2.75 -4.05
N ALA A 57 21.42 -2.36 -3.99
CA ALA A 57 20.71 -2.04 -2.77
C ALA A 57 19.30 -2.64 -2.77
N GLN A 58 18.73 -2.85 -1.58
CA GLN A 58 17.37 -3.31 -1.39
C GLN A 58 16.51 -2.22 -0.76
N ILE A 59 15.29 -2.06 -1.26
CA ILE A 59 14.26 -1.20 -0.68
C ILE A 59 13.08 -2.06 -0.26
N TYR A 60 12.62 -1.84 0.96
CA TYR A 60 11.42 -2.46 1.52
C TYR A 60 10.34 -1.41 1.63
N ILE A 61 9.20 -1.64 0.98
CA ILE A 61 8.03 -0.75 1.01
C ILE A 61 6.90 -1.49 1.70
N THR A 62 6.22 -0.83 2.63
CA THR A 62 5.02 -1.36 3.29
C THR A 62 3.89 -0.36 3.12
N ILE A 63 2.76 -0.83 2.62
CA ILE A 63 1.55 -0.04 2.51
C ILE A 63 0.89 0.02 3.88
N THR A 64 0.63 1.23 4.37
CA THR A 64 -0.02 1.48 5.65
C THR A 64 -1.49 1.78 5.44
N ASP A 65 -2.31 1.19 6.30
CA ASP A 65 -3.74 1.49 6.42
C ASP A 65 -3.95 2.94 6.88
N VAL A 66 -4.92 3.62 6.29
CA VAL A 66 -5.37 4.95 6.69
C VAL A 66 -6.88 4.93 6.78
N ASN A 67 -7.44 5.65 7.76
CA ASN A 67 -8.89 5.72 7.93
C ASN A 67 -9.53 6.63 6.86
N ASP A 68 -9.73 6.13 5.65
CA ASP A 68 -10.34 6.83 4.51
C ASP A 68 -11.71 6.29 4.07
N GLU A 69 -12.16 5.15 4.63
CA GLU A 69 -13.53 4.68 4.51
C GLU A 69 -14.42 5.15 5.70
N PRO A 70 -15.60 5.73 5.45
CA PRO A 70 -16.52 6.11 6.52
C PRO A 70 -17.19 4.87 7.15
N PRO A 71 -17.60 4.94 8.43
CA PRO A 71 -18.32 3.84 9.05
C PRO A 71 -19.66 3.60 8.35
N VAL A 72 -19.97 2.34 8.06
CA VAL A 72 -21.24 1.93 7.44
C VAL A 72 -22.05 1.09 8.44
N PHE A 73 -23.33 1.43 8.61
CA PHE A 73 -24.25 0.61 9.39
C PHE A 73 -24.53 -0.70 8.67
N LYS A 74 -24.43 -1.84 9.38
CA LYS A 74 -24.76 -3.16 8.84
C LYS A 74 -26.24 -3.29 8.43
N GLU A 75 -27.11 -2.58 9.13
CA GLU A 75 -28.55 -2.52 8.90
C GLU A 75 -28.97 -1.06 8.79
N ASN A 76 -29.71 -0.69 7.75
CA ASN A 76 -30.26 0.64 7.59
C ASN A 76 -31.63 0.58 6.89
N PRO A 77 -32.76 0.86 7.58
CA PRO A 77 -32.85 1.32 8.96
C PRO A 77 -32.52 0.22 9.97
N VAL A 78 -31.90 0.60 11.09
CA VAL A 78 -31.76 -0.29 12.25
C VAL A 78 -33.13 -0.46 12.89
N GLN A 79 -33.66 -1.70 12.88
CA GLN A 79 -34.92 -2.03 13.55
C GLN A 79 -34.66 -2.92 14.75
N LYS A 80 -35.21 -2.54 15.90
CA LYS A 80 -35.03 -3.23 17.16
C LYS A 80 -36.32 -3.21 17.97
N THR A 81 -36.59 -4.29 18.70
CA THR A 81 -37.78 -4.44 19.54
C THR A 81 -37.37 -4.71 20.99
N ILE A 82 -38.08 -4.09 21.93
CA ILE A 82 -37.91 -4.27 23.37
C ILE A 82 -39.28 -4.44 24.02
N ALA A 83 -39.36 -5.26 25.07
CA ALA A 83 -40.60 -5.45 25.81
C ALA A 83 -40.93 -4.20 26.65
N GLU A 84 -42.22 -3.87 26.80
CA GLU A 84 -42.67 -2.70 27.55
C GLU A 84 -42.28 -2.73 29.04
N ASN A 85 -42.18 -3.93 29.62
CA ASN A 85 -41.81 -4.18 31.00
C ASN A 85 -40.32 -4.47 31.18
N ALA A 86 -39.50 -4.16 30.17
CA ALA A 86 -38.06 -4.37 30.23
C ALA A 86 -37.42 -3.57 31.37
N GLN A 87 -36.50 -4.20 32.09
CA GLN A 87 -35.76 -3.55 33.16
C GLN A 87 -34.83 -2.46 32.61
N ARG A 88 -34.56 -1.44 33.43
CA ARG A 88 -33.62 -0.37 33.09
C ARG A 88 -32.26 -0.98 32.68
N GLY A 89 -31.76 -0.57 31.51
CA GLY A 89 -30.50 -1.05 30.95
C GLY A 89 -30.64 -2.30 30.07
N THR A 90 -31.86 -2.73 29.76
CA THR A 90 -32.10 -3.80 28.78
C THR A 90 -31.75 -3.32 27.37
N PHE A 91 -30.91 -4.06 26.66
CA PHE A 91 -30.54 -3.81 25.27
C PHE A 91 -31.36 -4.69 24.33
N SER A 92 -31.95 -4.10 23.30
CA SER A 92 -32.62 -4.82 22.21
C SER A 92 -31.58 -5.51 21.32
N LYS A 93 -31.75 -6.81 21.06
CA LYS A 93 -30.84 -7.60 20.23
C LYS A 93 -30.91 -7.23 18.76
#